data_AF-A0A542IXN8-F1
#
_entry.id   AF-A0A542IXN8-F1
#
_cell.length_a   1.000
_cell.length_b   1.000
_cell.length_c   1.000
_cell.angle_alpha   90.00
_cell.angle_beta   90.00
_cell.angle_gamma   90.00
#
_symmetry.space_group_name_H-M   'P 1'
#
loop_
_entity.id
_entity.type
_entity.pdbx_description
1 polymer ?
#
loop_
_entity_poly.entity_id
_entity_poly.type
_entity_poly.pdbx_seq_one_letter_code
_entity_poly.pdbx_strand_id
1 'polypeptide(L)'
;MYKHKPLRRGPVPVAAPVPDWSKLCRDDHVEVRTAGGALMSGTIDMIDADRTVFWLIRNDGAGRTMVFSGDDIAVTKVAPADAGQQREYAA
;
A
#
# COMPACT_ATOMS: atom_id res chain seq x y z
N MET A 1 -1.65 -23.95 -33.94
CA MET A 1 -1.15 -24.30 -32.59
C MET A 1 -0.40 -23.10 -32.03
N TYR A 2 -1.08 -22.23 -31.27
CA TYR A 2 -0.43 -21.06 -30.68
C TYR A 2 0.26 -21.46 -29.38
N LYS A 3 1.59 -21.33 -29.33
CA LYS A 3 2.37 -21.59 -28.11
C LYS A 3 2.31 -20.35 -27.20
N HIS A 4 1.60 -20.46 -26.09
CA HIS A 4 1.67 -19.45 -25.03
C HIS A 4 3.11 -19.41 -24.48
N LYS A 5 3.74 -18.26 -24.60
CA LYS A 5 5.01 -17.95 -23.93
C LYS A 5 4.63 -17.46 -22.52
N PRO A 6 4.96 -18.17 -21.43
CA PRO A 6 4.70 -17.65 -20.11
C PRO A 6 5.58 -16.41 -19.91
N LEU A 7 4.96 -15.26 -19.68
CA LEU A 7 5.67 -14.06 -19.25
C LEU A 7 6.32 -14.40 -17.91
N ARG A 8 7.65 -14.48 -17.89
CA ARG A 8 8.41 -14.60 -16.65
C ARG A 8 8.04 -13.41 -15.78
N ARG A 9 7.31 -13.69 -14.70
CA ARG A 9 7.11 -12.75 -13.60
C ARG A 9 8.49 -12.49 -13.02
N GLY A 10 9.11 -11.39 -13.44
CA GLY A 10 10.34 -10.89 -12.82
C GLY A 10 10.09 -10.63 -11.33
N PRO A 11 11.13 -10.52 -10.50
CA PRO A 11 10.96 -10.16 -9.11
C PRO A 11 10.20 -8.82 -9.08
N VAL A 12 9.03 -8.80 -8.42
CA VAL A 12 8.35 -7.54 -8.12
C VAL A 12 9.33 -6.73 -7.29
N PRO A 13 9.69 -5.50 -7.68
CA PRO A 13 10.53 -4.66 -6.85
C PRO A 13 9.89 -4.57 -5.47
N VAL A 14 10.61 -5.02 -4.44
CA VAL A 14 10.15 -4.83 -3.05
C VAL A 14 10.13 -3.33 -2.84
N ALA A 15 8.92 -2.78 -2.66
CA ALA A 15 8.76 -1.36 -2.40
C ALA A 15 9.51 -1.02 -1.10
N ALA A 16 10.41 -0.04 -1.18
CA ALA A 16 11.14 0.43 -0.02
C ALA A 16 10.18 1.20 0.92
N PRO A 17 10.42 1.19 2.23
CA PRO A 17 9.70 2.05 3.16
C PRO A 17 9.80 3.52 2.73
N VAL A 18 8.74 4.29 2.93
CA VAL A 18 8.65 5.72 2.64
C VAL A 18 9.19 6.47 3.87
N PRO A 19 10.42 7.03 3.81
CA PRO A 19 11.05 7.66 4.97
C PRO A 19 10.45 9.03 5.30
N ASP A 20 9.93 9.73 4.28
CA ASP A 20 9.21 10.99 4.39
C ASP A 20 7.80 10.82 3.83
N TRP A 21 6.78 10.79 4.70
CA TRP A 21 5.38 10.58 4.29
C TRP A 21 4.83 11.68 3.35
N SER A 22 5.67 12.65 2.97
CA SER A 22 5.47 13.63 1.88
C SER A 22 5.01 13.02 0.56
N LYS A 23 5.37 11.76 0.26
CA LYS A 23 4.95 11.06 -0.98
C LYS A 23 3.64 10.29 -0.84
N LEU A 24 3.09 10.20 0.37
CA LEU A 24 1.79 9.59 0.60
C LEU A 24 0.68 10.57 0.24
N CYS A 25 -0.36 10.03 -0.39
CA CYS A 25 -1.57 10.73 -0.72
C CYS A 25 -2.79 9.94 -0.26
N ARG A 26 -3.92 10.63 -0.18
CA ARG A 26 -5.23 9.96 -0.11
C ARG A 26 -5.36 8.97 -1.27
N ASP A 27 -6.05 7.86 -1.01
CA ASP A 27 -6.30 6.73 -1.90
C ASP A 27 -5.05 5.88 -2.22
N ASP A 28 -3.90 6.18 -1.62
CA ASP A 28 -2.74 5.29 -1.70
C ASP A 28 -2.99 4.01 -0.91
N HIS A 29 -2.66 2.89 -1.54
CA HIS A 29 -2.61 1.60 -0.85
C HIS A 29 -1.25 1.44 -0.16
N VAL A 30 -1.28 1.12 1.13
CA VAL A 30 -0.06 1.01 1.93
C VAL A 30 -0.09 -0.22 2.84
N GLU A 31 1.10 -0.72 3.12
CA GLU A 31 1.37 -1.65 4.21
C GLU A 31 2.11 -0.91 5.32
N VAL A 32 1.64 -1.08 6.56
CA VAL A 32 2.21 -0.47 7.75
C VAL A 32 2.70 -1.59 8.66
N ARG A 33 3.98 -1.52 9.01
CA ARG A 33 4.62 -2.44 9.95
C ARG A 33 4.97 -1.68 11.22
N THR A 34 4.46 -2.16 12.35
CA THR A 34 4.78 -1.61 13.67
C THR A 34 6.09 -2.17 14.22
N ALA A 35 6.72 -1.47 15.17
CA ALA A 35 7.90 -1.97 15.89
C ALA A 35 7.67 -3.35 16.53
N GLY A 36 6.45 -3.63 16.99
CA GLY A 36 6.04 -4.93 17.52
C GLY A 36 5.90 -6.04 16.48
N GLY A 37 6.16 -5.76 15.20
CA GLY A 37 6.10 -6.70 14.09
C GLY A 37 4.70 -6.93 13.52
N ALA A 38 3.66 -6.31 14.09
CA ALA A 38 2.31 -6.38 13.53
C ALA A 38 2.27 -5.66 12.17
N LEU A 39 1.62 -6.31 11.20
CA LEU A 39 1.43 -5.81 9.84
C LEU A 39 -0.05 -5.48 9.63
N MET A 40 -0.33 -4.30 9.10
CA MET A 40 -1.66 -3.91 8.65
C MET A 40 -1.57 -3.36 7.22
N SER A 41 -2.59 -3.60 6.41
CA SER A 41 -2.68 -3.09 5.05
C SER A 41 -4.03 -2.40 4.84
N GLY A 42 -4.04 -1.40 3.97
CA GLY A 42 -5.23 -0.62 3.73
C GLY A 42 -5.02 0.55 2.78
N THR A 43 -6.06 1.34 2.66
CA THR A 43 -6.06 2.55 1.82
C THR A 43 -6.08 3.79 2.70
N ILE A 44 -5.24 4.77 2.36
CA ILE A 44 -5.21 6.04 3.07
C ILE A 44 -6.49 6.82 2.77
N ASP A 45 -7.27 7.10 3.80
CA ASP A 45 -8.50 7.89 3.70
C ASP A 45 -8.23 9.39 3.86
N MET A 46 -7.31 9.74 4.77
CA MET A 46 -6.98 11.12 5.10
C MET A 46 -5.55 11.21 5.59
N ILE A 47 -4.89 12.33 5.30
CA ILE A 47 -3.57 12.70 5.83
C ILE A 47 -3.73 14.09 6.44
N ASP A 48 -3.13 14.32 7.60
CA ASP A 48 -3.08 15.65 8.20
C ASP A 48 -2.19 16.62 7.41
N ALA A 49 -2.25 17.90 7.77
CA ALA A 49 -1.55 18.96 7.04
C ALA A 49 -0.03 18.90 7.20
N ASP A 50 0.45 18.49 8.37
CA ASP A 50 1.88 18.37 8.67
C ASP A 50 2.48 17.00 8.28
N ARG A 51 1.63 16.06 7.84
CA ARG A 51 1.98 14.72 7.35
C ARG A 51 2.63 13.83 8.40
N THR A 52 2.31 14.07 9.67
CA THR A 52 2.74 13.23 10.79
C THR A 52 1.70 12.17 11.15
N VAL A 53 0.43 12.38 10.78
CA VAL A 53 -0.67 11.44 11.00
C VAL A 53 -1.41 11.16 9.69
N PHE A 54 -1.77 9.90 9.48
CA PHE A 54 -2.79 9.55 8.50
C PHE A 54 -3.79 8.54 9.06
N TRP A 55 -4.93 8.45 8.39
CA TRP A 55 -5.97 7.47 8.68
C TRP A 55 -6.01 6.42 7.59
N LEU A 56 -5.94 5.16 8.01
CA LEU A 56 -5.96 3.97 7.17
C LEU A 56 -7.31 3.26 7.30
N ILE A 57 -8.00 3.02 6.19
CA ILE A 57 -9.10 2.05 6.15
C ILE A 57 -8.47 0.68 5.94
N ARG A 58 -8.56 -0.19 6.94
CA ARG A 58 -7.91 -1.50 6.91
C ARG A 58 -8.66 -2.50 6.03
N ASN A 59 -7.90 -3.29 5.27
CA ASN A 59 -8.44 -4.33 4.40
C ASN A 59 -9.07 -5.51 5.15
N ASP A 60 -8.70 -5.73 6.41
CA ASP A 60 -9.19 -6.82 7.25
C ASP A 60 -10.57 -6.55 7.86
N GLY A 61 -11.19 -5.41 7.53
CA GLY A 61 -12.49 -5.03 8.05
C GLY A 61 -12.46 -4.51 9.49
N ALA A 62 -11.29 -4.32 10.11
CA ALA A 62 -11.16 -3.74 11.45
C ALA A 62 -11.47 -2.23 11.50
N GLY A 63 -11.88 -1.64 10.37
CA GLY A 63 -12.31 -0.26 10.25
C GLY A 63 -11.16 0.71 10.02
N ARG A 64 -11.33 1.94 10.53
CA ARG A 64 -10.39 3.05 10.35
C ARG A 64 -9.40 3.10 11.50
N THR A 65 -8.11 3.16 11.21
CA THR A 65 -7.03 3.25 12.20
C THR A 65 -6.19 4.50 11.95
N MET A 66 -5.89 5.23 13.02
CA MET A 66 -4.95 6.36 12.98
C MET A 66 -3.52 5.83 13.08
N VAL A 67 -2.63 6.39 12.28
CA VAL A 67 -1.23 5.99 12.20
C VAL A 67 -0.36 7.24 12.36
N PHE A 68 0.55 7.24 13.33
CA PHE A 68 1.43 8.38 13.66
C PHE A 68 2.89 8.06 13.34
N SER A 69 3.60 9.03 12.75
CA SER A 69 4.98 8.83 12.26
C SER A 69 6.00 8.63 13.39
N GLY A 70 5.65 9.03 14.62
CA GLY A 70 6.49 8.83 15.80
C GLY A 70 6.40 7.44 16.44
N ASP A 71 5.49 6.56 16.01
CA ASP A 71 5.23 5.26 16.65
C ASP A 71 6.23 4.15 16.23
N ASP A 72 7.43 4.51 15.77
CA ASP A 72 8.45 3.59 15.23
C ASP A 72 7.85 2.60 14.21
N ILE A 73 7.24 3.15 13.16
CA ILE A 73 6.59 2.37 12.12
C ILE A 73 7.26 2.52 10.75
N ALA A 74 7.18 1.46 9.95
CA ALA A 74 7.59 1.49 8.55
C ALA A 74 6.35 1.43 7.66
N VAL A 75 6.23 2.39 6.74
CA VAL A 75 5.13 2.47 5.76
C VAL A 75 5.69 2.18 4.38
N THR A 76 5.09 1.24 3.67
CA THR A 76 5.45 0.90 2.30
C THR A 76 4.25 1.12 1.39
N LYS A 77 4.41 1.95 0.36
CA LYS A 77 3.39 2.10 -0.68
C LYS A 77 3.40 0.87 -1.57
N VAL A 78 2.24 0.23 -1.68
CA VAL A 78 2.06 -0.96 -2.51
C VAL A 78 1.23 -0.58 -3.73
N ALA A 79 1.56 -1.16 -4.89
CA ALA A 79 0.66 -1.08 -6.02
C ALA A 79 -0.64 -1.77 -5.61
N PRO A 80 -1.82 -1.20 -5.93
CA PRO A 80 -3.07 -1.95 -5.76
C PRO A 80 -2.92 -3.26 -6.51
N ALA A 81 -3.30 -4.38 -5.88
CA ALA A 81 -3.09 -5.72 -6.39
C ALA A 81 -3.71 -5.96 -7.80
N ASP A 82 -4.58 -5.05 -8.26
CA ASP A 82 -5.23 -5.04 -9.57
C ASP A 82 -4.60 -4.15 -10.65
N ALA A 83 -3.45 -3.51 -10.42
CA ALA A 83 -2.77 -2.72 -11.46
C ALA A 83 -2.26 -3.58 -12.66
N GLY A 84 -2.34 -4.91 -12.55
CA GLY A 84 -2.04 -5.86 -13.63
C GLY A 84 -3.25 -6.63 -14.20
N GLN A 85 -4.48 -6.44 -13.69
CA GLN A 85 -5.63 -7.29 -14.06
C GLN A 85 -6.94 -6.51 -14.36
N GLN A 86 -6.92 -5.17 -14.41
CA GLN A 86 -8.07 -4.36 -14.80
C GLN A 86 -7.96 -3.69 -16.19
N ARG A 87 -7.17 -4.24 -17.12
CA ARG A 87 -7.11 -3.76 -18.52
C ARG A 87 -7.81 -4.66 -19.55
N GLU A 88 -8.46 -5.75 -19.15
CA GLU A 88 -9.08 -6.68 -20.09
C GLU A 88 -10.49 -7.10 -19.65
N TYR A 89 -11.37 -6.12 -19.46
CA TYR A 89 -12.84 -6.33 -19.49
C TYR A 89 -13.52 -5.11 -20.11
N ALA A 90 -13.16 -4.81 -21.36
CA ALA A 90 -13.97 -3.97 -22.23
C ALA A 90 -13.83 -4.49 -23.67
N ALA A 91 -14.69 -5.44 -24.02
CA ALA A 91 -15.08 -5.76 -25.39
C ALA A 91 -16.52 -6.24 -25.37
#